data_AF-A0A4Y2RIE4-F1
#
_entry.id   AF-A0A4Y2RIE4-F1
#
_cell.length_a   1.000
_cell.length_b   1.000
_cell.length_c   1.000
_cell.angle_alpha   90.00
_cell.angle_beta   90.00
_cell.angle_gamma   90.00
#
_symmetry.space_group_name_H-M   'P 1'
#
loop_
_entity.id
_entity.type
_entity.pdbx_description
1 polymer ?
#
loop_
_entity_poly.entity_id
_entity_poly.type
_entity_poly.pdbx_seq_one_letter_code
_entity_poly.pdbx_strand_id
1 'polypeptide(L)'
;MALQNSELPSSFENEVIQTYSENTILRSNLKNISDVKAWIAEYGRNTNTKWNLRHSNPSGVRFVCSHKYVCRHNSFNKVPSSQNKRGISKNSNCPATITIKVKLDTKIIRKRDEYAMVS
;
A
#
# COMPACT_ATOMS: atom_id res chain seq x y z
N MET A 1 8.89 11.34 7.54
CA MET A 1 8.67 12.20 6.34
C MET A 1 7.20 12.14 6.01
N ALA A 2 6.56 13.29 5.81
CA ALA A 2 5.15 13.33 5.43
C ALA A 2 5.00 13.06 3.92
N LEU A 3 4.00 12.25 3.58
CA LEU A 3 3.62 11.96 2.20
C LEU A 3 3.17 13.24 1.50
N GLN A 4 3.75 13.56 0.33
CA GLN A 4 3.35 14.73 -0.45
C GLN A 4 2.17 14.40 -1.35
N ASN A 5 1.23 15.33 -1.54
CA ASN A 5 0.07 15.09 -2.41
C ASN A 5 0.46 14.79 -3.87
N SER A 6 1.60 15.30 -4.34
CA SER A 6 2.14 15.00 -5.68
C SER A 6 2.61 13.55 -5.85
N GLU A 7 2.85 12.84 -4.75
CA GLU A 7 3.27 11.43 -4.75
C GLU A 7 2.08 10.48 -4.90
N LEU A 8 0.87 10.95 -4.58
CA LEU A 8 -0.35 10.15 -4.65
C LEU A 8 -0.80 9.92 -6.09
N PRO A 9 -1.37 8.76 -6.42
CA PRO A 9 -1.93 8.50 -7.74
C PRO A 9 -3.06 9.47 -8.10
N SER A 10 -2.88 10.33 -9.11
CA SER A 10 -3.90 11.28 -9.55
C SER A 10 -5.05 10.62 -10.31
N SER A 11 -4.88 9.39 -10.79
CA SER A 11 -5.98 8.59 -11.38
C SER A 11 -7.05 8.17 -10.36
N PHE A 12 -6.79 8.38 -9.07
CA PHE A 12 -7.71 8.04 -7.99
C PHE A 12 -7.94 9.25 -7.10
N GLU A 13 -9.12 9.31 -6.50
CA GLU A 13 -9.37 10.28 -5.44
C GLU A 13 -8.64 9.76 -4.20
N ASN A 14 -7.75 10.57 -3.62
CA ASN A 14 -7.01 10.22 -2.43
C ASN A 14 -7.15 11.31 -1.37
N GLU A 15 -7.38 10.89 -0.14
CA GLU A 15 -7.48 11.78 1.01
C GLU A 15 -6.56 11.27 2.13
N VAL A 16 -5.63 12.11 2.57
CA VAL A 16 -4.78 11.79 3.72
C VAL A 16 -5.58 12.07 4.99
N ILE A 17 -5.93 11.02 5.73
CA ILE A 17 -6.74 11.12 6.95
C ILE A 17 -5.87 11.45 8.16
N GLN A 18 -4.71 10.77 8.26
CA GLN A 18 -3.85 10.91 9.42
C GLN A 18 -2.40 10.63 9.07
N THR A 19 -1.52 11.50 9.55
CA THR A 19 -0.07 11.36 9.40
C THR A 19 0.55 11.24 10.78
N TYR A 20 1.20 10.11 11.04
CA TYR A 20 2.02 9.88 12.22
C TYR A 20 3.50 9.99 11.85
N SER A 21 4.41 9.85 12.84
CA SER A 21 5.86 9.91 12.62
C SER A 21 6.36 8.86 11.61
N GLU A 22 5.80 7.65 11.64
CA GLU A 22 6.25 6.50 10.84
C GLU A 22 5.22 5.98 9.84
N ASN A 23 3.95 6.36 9.98
CA ASN A 23 2.86 5.80 9.20
C ASN A 23 1.92 6.91 8.70
N THR A 24 1.40 6.76 7.48
CA THR A 24 0.35 7.63 6.93
C THR A 24 -0.86 6.78 6.58
N ILE A 25 -2.03 7.20 7.04
CA ILE A 25 -3.31 6.60 6.70
C ILE A 25 -3.98 7.48 5.65
N LEU A 26 -4.29 6.89 4.51
CA LEU A 26 -5.02 7.54 3.43
C LEU A 26 -6.25 6.72 3.04
N ARG A 27 -7.23 7.40 2.46
CA ARG A 27 -8.36 6.79 1.76
C ARG A 27 -8.22 6.99 0.27
N SER A 28 -8.73 6.01 -0.46
CA SER A 28 -8.82 6.09 -1.91
C SER A 28 -10.07 5.37 -2.39
N ASN A 29 -10.63 5.83 -3.51
CA ASN A 29 -11.88 5.31 -4.11
C ASN A 29 -11.69 3.95 -4.84
N LEU A 30 -10.79 3.10 -4.35
CA LEU A 30 -10.50 1.76 -4.89
C LEU A 30 -11.66 0.79 -4.64
N LYS A 31 -12.07 0.06 -5.67
CA LYS A 31 -13.22 -0.87 -5.61
C LYS A 31 -12.82 -2.34 -5.70
N ASN A 32 -11.71 -2.65 -6.37
CA ASN A 32 -11.35 -4.03 -6.68
C ASN A 32 -9.82 -4.25 -6.73
N ILE A 33 -9.40 -5.48 -6.98
CA ILE A 33 -7.97 -5.87 -7.05
C ILE A 33 -7.23 -5.16 -8.19
N SER A 34 -7.87 -4.92 -9.33
CA SER A 34 -7.28 -4.22 -10.47
C SER A 34 -6.97 -2.77 -10.10
N ASP A 35 -7.88 -2.08 -9.40
CA ASP A 35 -7.65 -0.72 -8.90
C ASP A 35 -6.46 -0.69 -7.93
N VAL A 36 -6.37 -1.66 -7.02
CA VAL A 36 -5.23 -1.78 -6.09
C VAL A 36 -3.90 -1.91 -6.84
N LYS A 37 -3.86 -2.73 -7.90
CA LYS A 37 -2.65 -2.90 -8.72
C LYS A 37 -2.30 -1.62 -9.47
N ALA A 38 -3.30 -0.94 -10.05
CA ALA A 38 -3.11 0.33 -10.75
C ALA A 38 -2.61 1.43 -9.80
N TRP A 39 -3.20 1.55 -8.61
CA TRP A 39 -2.80 2.50 -7.57
C TRP A 39 -1.33 2.30 -7.18
N ILE A 40 -0.91 1.06 -6.88
CA ILE A 40 0.48 0.76 -6.51
C ILE A 40 1.46 1.03 -7.65
N ALA A 41 1.07 0.71 -8.88
CA ALA A 41 1.91 0.95 -10.05
C ALA A 41 2.14 2.45 -10.27
N GLU A 42 1.09 3.26 -10.15
CA GLU A 42 1.16 4.71 -10.29
C GLU A 42 1.92 5.37 -9.14
N TYR A 43 1.63 5.00 -7.90
CA TYR A 43 2.36 5.47 -6.72
C TYR A 43 3.85 5.16 -6.83
N GLY A 44 4.20 3.95 -7.30
CA GLY A 44 5.58 3.57 -7.57
C GLY A 44 6.24 4.42 -8.65
N ARG A 45 5.51 4.81 -9.71
CA ARG A 45 6.03 5.74 -10.73
C ARG A 45 6.27 7.13 -10.14
N ASN A 46 5.30 7.68 -9.42
CA ASN A 46 5.36 9.04 -8.86
C ASN A 46 6.50 9.20 -7.86
N THR A 47 6.75 8.17 -7.04
CA THR A 47 7.82 8.17 -6.01
C THR A 47 9.13 7.55 -6.47
N ASN A 48 9.22 7.09 -7.73
CA ASN A 48 10.33 6.28 -8.23
C ASN A 48 10.68 5.07 -7.31
N THR A 49 9.65 4.45 -6.74
CA THR A 49 9.79 3.27 -5.88
C THR A 49 9.21 2.03 -6.54
N LYS A 50 9.65 0.85 -6.10
CA LYS A 50 9.15 -0.43 -6.60
C LYS A 50 8.64 -1.25 -5.43
N TRP A 51 7.44 -1.78 -5.58
CA TRP A 51 6.72 -2.47 -4.52
C TRP A 51 6.46 -3.92 -4.92
N ASN A 52 6.82 -4.86 -4.06
CA ASN A 52 6.57 -6.27 -4.25
C ASN A 52 5.39 -6.71 -3.38
N LEU A 53 4.46 -7.48 -3.95
CA LEU A 53 3.36 -8.04 -3.19
C LEU A 53 3.88 -9.12 -2.24
N ARG A 54 3.64 -8.94 -0.94
CA ARG A 54 4.01 -9.90 0.13
C ARG A 54 2.86 -10.85 0.42
N HIS A 55 1.68 -10.30 0.66
CA HIS A 55 0.53 -11.05 1.11
C HIS A 55 -0.70 -10.55 0.36
N SER A 56 -1.49 -11.47 -0.16
CA SER A 56 -2.78 -11.20 -0.78
C SER A 56 -3.85 -12.02 -0.08
N ASN A 57 -4.96 -11.37 0.24
CA ASN A 57 -6.21 -12.03 0.57
C ASN A 57 -7.27 -11.51 -0.42
N PRO A 58 -7.63 -12.31 -1.43
CA PRO A 58 -8.47 -11.88 -2.55
C PRO A 58 -9.97 -11.87 -2.22
N SER A 59 -10.41 -12.39 -1.07
CA SER A 59 -11.81 -12.39 -0.66
C SER A 59 -11.94 -12.60 0.85
N GLY A 60 -12.65 -11.70 1.54
CA GLY A 60 -12.95 -11.86 2.96
C GLY A 60 -14.36 -11.44 3.32
N VAL A 61 -14.86 -11.92 4.46
CA VAL A 61 -16.23 -11.64 4.95
C VAL A 61 -16.51 -10.13 5.11
N ARG A 62 -15.47 -9.31 5.30
CA ARG A 62 -15.59 -7.86 5.56
C ARG A 62 -14.83 -6.98 4.55
N PHE A 63 -14.24 -7.57 3.51
CA PHE A 63 -13.43 -6.83 2.55
C PHE A 63 -13.41 -7.54 1.19
N VAL A 64 -13.40 -6.75 0.12
CA VAL A 64 -13.24 -7.26 -1.25
C VAL A 64 -11.85 -7.88 -1.38
N CYS A 65 -10.80 -7.16 -0.98
CA CYS A 65 -9.44 -7.70 -0.96
C CYS A 65 -8.54 -6.99 0.07
N SER A 66 -7.43 -7.62 0.42
CA SER A 66 -6.38 -7.05 1.25
C SER A 66 -5.00 -7.42 0.69
N HIS A 67 -4.17 -6.43 0.39
CA HIS A 67 -2.84 -6.62 -0.17
C HIS A 67 -1.81 -5.90 0.70
N LYS A 68 -0.74 -6.61 1.08
CA LYS A 68 0.44 -6.02 1.73
C LYS A 68 1.59 -6.01 0.75
N TYR A 69 2.11 -4.83 0.46
CA TYR A 69 3.28 -4.59 -0.35
C TYR A 69 4.48 -4.22 0.51
N VAL A 70 5.66 -4.60 0.06
CA VAL A 70 6.95 -4.29 0.68
C VAL A 70 7.87 -3.66 -0.35
N CYS A 71 8.74 -2.76 0.08
CA CYS A 71 9.73 -2.16 -0.81
C CYS A 71 10.58 -3.24 -1.50
N ARG A 72 10.90 -3.06 -2.78
CA ARG A 72 11.78 -3.95 -3.54
C ARG A 72 13.13 -4.16 -2.86
N HIS A 73 13.64 -3.16 -2.15
CA HIS A 73 14.92 -3.22 -1.45
C HIS A 73 14.80 -3.74 0.00
N ASN A 74 13.68 -4.37 0.37
CA ASN A 74 13.55 -5.04 1.66
C ASN A 74 14.42 -6.30 1.77
N SER A 75 14.52 -6.85 2.98
CA SER A 75 15.31 -8.04 3.29
C SER A 75 14.64 -9.37 2.98
N PHE A 76 13.35 -9.39 2.64
CA PHE A 76 12.60 -10.63 2.42
C PHE A 76 13.16 -11.44 1.24
N ASN A 77 13.55 -12.69 1.51
CA ASN A 77 14.18 -13.61 0.55
C ASN A 77 15.40 -13.01 -0.18
N LYS A 78 16.13 -12.09 0.47
CA LYS A 78 17.35 -11.51 -0.09
C LYS A 78 18.54 -11.76 0.82
N VAL A 79 19.70 -11.90 0.19
CA VAL A 79 20.98 -12.05 0.88
C VAL A 79 21.23 -10.80 1.75
N PRO A 80 21.56 -10.99 3.04
CA PRO A 80 22.00 -9.90 3.92
C PRO A 80 23.23 -9.18 3.36
N SER A 81 23.40 -7.90 3.69
CA SER A 81 24.54 -7.11 3.21
C SER A 81 25.89 -7.74 3.56
N SER A 82 26.03 -8.33 4.75
CA SER A 82 27.23 -9.04 5.22
C SER A 82 27.63 -10.22 4.33
N GLN A 83 26.68 -10.84 3.65
CA GLN A 83 26.89 -12.02 2.79
C GLN A 83 26.88 -11.66 1.29
N ASN A 84 26.58 -10.41 0.92
CA ASN A 84 26.44 -9.96 -0.46
C ASN A 84 27.80 -9.62 -1.13
N LYS A 85 28.74 -10.57 -1.10
CA LYS A 85 30.13 -10.36 -1.60
C LYS A 85 30.23 -9.92 -3.06
N ARG A 86 29.25 -10.32 -3.89
CA ARG A 86 29.21 -10.00 -5.33
C ARG A 86 28.45 -8.71 -5.65
N GLY A 87 27.84 -8.04 -4.66
CA GLY A 87 27.09 -6.78 -4.86
C GLY A 87 25.79 -6.91 -5.68
N ILE A 88 25.31 -8.14 -5.92
CA ILE A 88 24.14 -8.42 -6.77
C ILE A 88 22.84 -8.08 -6.04
N SER A 89 22.75 -8.43 -4.75
CA SER A 89 21.58 -8.11 -3.94
C SER A 89 21.49 -6.60 -3.73
N LYS A 90 20.33 -6.01 -4.03
CA LYS A 90 20.01 -4.59 -3.74
C LYS A 90 19.22 -4.47 -2.42
N ASN A 91 19.52 -5.32 -1.45
CA ASN A 91 18.90 -5.31 -0.13
C ASN A 91 19.46 -4.15 0.70
N SER A 92 18.64 -3.14 0.95
CA SER A 92 18.96 -2.02 1.86
C SER A 92 18.25 -2.16 3.21
N ASN A 93 17.65 -3.33 3.48
CA ASN A 93 16.80 -3.58 4.65
C ASN A 93 15.67 -2.54 4.80
N CYS A 94 15.14 -2.06 3.67
CA CYS A 94 14.10 -1.02 3.68
C CYS A 94 12.85 -1.50 4.45
N PRO A 95 12.42 -0.78 5.51
CA PRO A 95 11.28 -1.18 6.33
C PRO A 95 9.93 -0.77 5.72
N ALA A 96 9.94 0.00 4.63
CA ALA A 96 8.73 0.58 4.07
C ALA A 96 7.74 -0.50 3.58
N THR A 97 6.50 -0.39 4.02
CA THR A 97 5.40 -1.26 3.63
C THR A 97 4.15 -0.45 3.31
N ILE A 98 3.31 -0.97 2.42
CA ILE A 98 1.99 -0.40 2.12
C ILE A 98 0.98 -1.51 2.32
N THR A 99 -0.08 -1.24 3.09
CA THR A 99 -1.20 -2.18 3.25
C THR A 99 -2.45 -1.53 2.69
N ILE A 100 -3.01 -2.15 1.64
CA ILE A 100 -4.25 -1.69 1.01
C ILE A 100 -5.35 -2.69 1.33
N LYS A 101 -6.44 -2.20 1.91
CA LYS A 101 -7.61 -3.00 2.25
C LYS A 101 -8.86 -2.35 1.65
N VAL A 102 -9.44 -3.02 0.66
CA VAL A 102 -10.69 -2.58 0.03
C VAL A 102 -11.85 -3.19 0.81
N LYS A 103 -12.56 -2.38 1.59
CA LYS A 103 -13.68 -2.83 2.42
C LYS A 103 -14.90 -3.15 1.55
N LEU A 104 -15.74 -4.07 2.01
CA LEU A 104 -17.03 -4.30 1.36
C LEU A 104 -17.95 -3.11 1.66
N ASP A 105 -18.68 -2.67 0.65
CA ASP A 105 -19.67 -1.62 0.83
C ASP A 105 -20.99 -2.22 1.33
N THR A 106 -21.10 -2.39 2.64
CA THR A 106 -22.30 -2.93 3.29
C THR A 106 -22.87 -1.92 4.27
N LYS A 107 -24.19 -1.97 4.51
CA LYS A 107 -24.86 -1.11 5.52
C LYS A 107 -24.20 -1.20 6.91
N ILE A 108 -23.70 -2.38 7.30
CA ILE A 108 -23.01 -2.58 8.59
C ILE A 108 -21.66 -1.88 8.59
N ILE A 109 -20.89 -1.97 7.50
CA ILE A 109 -19.59 -1.31 7.40
C ILE A 109 -19.78 0.21 7.36
N ARG A 110 -20.74 0.73 6.57
CA ARG A 110 -21.09 2.16 6.58
C ARG A 110 -21.40 2.65 8.00
N LYS A 111 -22.21 1.92 8.78
CA LYS A 111 -22.54 2.30 10.17
C LYS A 111 -21.38 2.24 11.17
N ARG A 112 -20.37 1.39 10.95
CA ARG A 112 -19.29 1.14 11.92
C ARG A 112 -17.97 1.82 11.57
N ASP A 113 -17.83 2.21 10.31
CA ASP A 113 -16.66 2.90 9.80
C ASP A 113 -17.11 4.32 9.49
N GLU A 114 -16.82 5.25 10.41
CA GLU A 114 -17.20 6.67 10.34
C GLU A 114 -16.86 7.28 8.98
N TYR A 115 -15.81 6.78 8.36
CA TYR A 115 -15.29 7.25 7.09
C TYR A 115 -15.85 6.49 5.87
N ALA A 116 -16.57 5.38 6.06
CA ALA A 116 -17.28 4.67 4.98
C ALA A 116 -18.67 5.26 4.69
N MET A 117 -19.08 6.29 5.44
CA MET A 117 -20.36 6.99 5.27
C MET A 117 -20.31 8.11 4.23
N VAL A 118 -19.16 8.41 3.63
CA VAL A 118 -19.03 9.48 2.63
C VAL A 118 -19.25 8.87 1.24
N SER A 119 -20.52 8.80 0.82
CA SER A 119 -20.92 8.65 -0.59
C SER A 119 -22.20 9.44 -0.83
#